data_AF-A0A0S8JKP8-F1
#
_entry.id   AF-A0A0S8JKP8-F1
#
_cell.length_a   1.000
_cell.length_b   1.000
_cell.length_c   1.000
_cell.angle_alpha   90.00
_cell.angle_beta   90.00
_cell.angle_gamma   90.00
#
_symmetry.space_group_name_H-M   'P 1'
#
loop_
_entity.id
_entity.type
_entity.pdbx_description
1 polymer ?
#
loop_
_entity_poly.entity_id
_entity_poly.type
_entity_poly.pdbx_seq_one_letter_code
_entity_poly.pdbx_strand_id
1 'polypeptide(L)'
;MTQVEQNAREQPSSRVSQRLWACIVVAILALAVRGLIYYRLENVLHTEEAIQGLMARHIRGGEVQLFTYGLSYLGTLQAHWIALCFVLFGSSVAVLKWAAGVESLLLVAANYLLAREVARRTSGEAPYGGPHGERAGLIAALLTAVGPLYLVQWSLRPQGGHLEVAALSAFAFWALLRAIRHTGRMPVPPPRA
;
A
#
# COMPACT_ATOMS: atom_id res chain seq x y z
N MET A 1 -47.90 4.73 -1.04
CA MET A 1 -46.46 4.44 -1.17
C MET A 1 -45.92 5.26 -2.33
N THR A 2 -45.30 6.37 -2.01
CA THR A 2 -44.88 7.43 -2.93
C THR A 2 -43.52 7.06 -3.54
N GLN A 3 -43.28 7.35 -4.83
CA GLN A 3 -41.99 7.10 -5.52
C GLN A 3 -40.75 7.62 -4.77
N VAL A 4 -40.93 8.59 -3.87
CA VAL A 4 -39.91 9.13 -2.96
C VAL A 4 -39.34 8.07 -2.00
N GLU A 5 -40.15 7.11 -1.55
CA GLU A 5 -39.71 6.03 -0.65
C GLU A 5 -38.94 4.92 -1.38
N GLN A 6 -39.18 4.74 -2.68
CA GLN A 6 -38.43 3.78 -3.51
C GLN A 6 -37.04 4.31 -3.87
N ASN A 7 -36.91 5.60 -4.19
CA ASN A 7 -35.62 6.22 -4.51
C ASN A 7 -34.62 6.24 -3.32
N ALA A 8 -35.09 6.19 -2.08
CA ALA A 8 -34.23 6.16 -0.90
C ALA A 8 -33.55 4.81 -0.64
N ARG A 9 -34.05 3.71 -1.23
CA ARG A 9 -33.53 2.35 -0.99
C ARG A 9 -32.47 1.88 -2.00
N GLU A 10 -32.34 2.56 -3.16
CA GLU A 10 -31.45 2.10 -4.24
C GLU A 10 -30.04 2.74 -4.25
N GLN A 11 -29.75 3.73 -3.41
CA GLN A 11 -28.55 4.57 -3.58
C GLN A 11 -27.21 4.18 -2.89
N PRO A 12 -27.06 3.12 -2.04
CA PRO A 12 -25.75 2.84 -1.44
C PRO A 12 -24.78 2.04 -2.35
N SER A 13 -25.28 1.30 -3.35
CA SER A 13 -24.44 0.39 -4.16
C SER A 13 -23.53 1.14 -5.16
N SER A 14 -24.00 2.25 -5.73
CA SER A 14 -23.29 2.98 -6.78
C SER A 14 -22.01 3.65 -6.27
N ARG A 15 -22.03 4.24 -5.06
CA ARG A 15 -20.86 4.93 -4.49
C ARG A 15 -19.73 3.96 -4.12
N VAL A 16 -20.07 2.79 -3.58
CA VAL A 16 -19.06 1.76 -3.26
C VAL A 16 -18.42 1.23 -4.54
N SER A 17 -19.23 0.96 -5.56
CA SER A 17 -18.76 0.54 -6.88
C SER A 17 -17.83 1.58 -7.52
N GLN A 18 -18.20 2.86 -7.51
CA GLN A 18 -17.37 3.95 -8.03
C GLN A 18 -16.02 4.07 -7.30
N ARG A 19 -16.00 3.89 -5.97
CA ARG A 19 -14.76 3.91 -5.18
C ARG A 19 -13.85 2.75 -5.54
N LEU A 20 -14.41 1.55 -5.65
CA LEU A 20 -13.64 0.37 -6.04
C LEU A 20 -13.03 0.58 -7.43
N TRP A 21 -13.82 1.05 -8.39
CA TRP A 21 -13.33 1.41 -9.72
C TRP A 21 -12.21 2.45 -9.69
N ALA A 22 -12.35 3.51 -8.89
CA ALA A 22 -11.29 4.51 -8.73
C ALA A 22 -10.00 3.89 -8.18
N CYS A 23 -10.08 3.05 -7.15
CA CYS A 23 -8.92 2.36 -6.59
C CYS A 23 -8.27 1.41 -7.61
N ILE A 24 -9.07 0.68 -8.40
CA ILE A 24 -8.58 -0.20 -9.47
C ILE A 24 -7.85 0.62 -10.53
N VAL A 25 -8.43 1.72 -10.99
CA VAL A 25 -7.81 2.63 -11.97
C VAL A 25 -6.47 3.17 -11.44
N VAL A 26 -6.42 3.59 -10.17
CA VAL A 26 -5.16 4.06 -9.55
C VAL A 26 -4.12 2.94 -9.47
N ALA A 27 -4.52 1.71 -9.12
CA ALA A 27 -3.61 0.57 -9.06
C ALA A 27 -3.07 0.19 -10.45
N ILE A 28 -3.93 0.16 -11.47
CA ILE A 28 -3.53 -0.06 -12.86
C ILE A 28 -2.56 1.03 -13.31
N LEU A 29 -2.88 2.30 -13.01
CA LEU A 29 -2.00 3.42 -13.33
C LEU A 29 -0.64 3.29 -12.64
N ALA A 30 -0.63 2.94 -11.34
CA ALA A 30 0.61 2.72 -10.58
C ALA A 30 1.51 1.67 -11.23
N LEU A 31 0.93 0.53 -11.64
CA LEU A 31 1.64 -0.55 -12.33
C LEU A 31 2.07 -0.15 -13.74
N ALA A 32 1.24 0.60 -14.48
CA ALA A 32 1.57 1.06 -15.83
C ALA A 32 2.76 2.01 -15.82
N VAL A 33 2.78 2.99 -14.91
CA VAL A 33 3.92 3.91 -14.74
C VAL A 33 5.17 3.12 -14.36
N ARG A 34 5.07 2.16 -13.43
CA ARG A 34 6.20 1.28 -13.07
C ARG A 34 6.68 0.44 -14.24
N GLY A 35 5.79 -0.10 -15.05
CA GLY A 35 6.15 -0.83 -16.26
C GLY A 35 6.91 0.04 -17.27
N LEU A 36 6.49 1.30 -17.43
CA LEU A 36 7.19 2.27 -18.26
C LEU A 36 8.61 2.56 -17.71
N ILE A 37 8.74 2.82 -16.40
CA ILE A 37 10.04 3.07 -15.78
C ILE A 37 10.95 1.84 -15.84
N TYR A 38 10.42 0.65 -15.58
CA TYR A 38 11.15 -0.60 -15.74
C TYR A 38 11.72 -0.73 -17.16
N TYR A 39 10.89 -0.54 -18.19
CA TYR A 39 11.33 -0.70 -19.57
C TYR A 39 12.35 0.37 -20.01
N ARG A 40 12.23 1.60 -19.49
CA ARG A 40 13.05 2.74 -19.94
C ARG A 40 14.34 2.95 -19.15
N LEU A 41 14.33 2.67 -17.85
CA LEU A 41 15.34 3.15 -16.91
C LEU A 41 15.86 2.04 -15.98
N GLU A 42 15.00 1.10 -15.59
CA GLU A 42 15.27 0.13 -14.51
C GLU A 42 15.24 -1.34 -14.95
N ASN A 43 15.62 -1.61 -16.21
CA ASN A 43 15.72 -2.97 -16.75
C ASN A 43 17.05 -3.66 -16.42
N VAL A 44 17.97 -2.97 -15.74
CA VAL A 44 19.27 -3.48 -15.32
C VAL A 44 19.21 -3.97 -13.88
N LEU A 45 19.94 -5.06 -13.60
CA LEU A 45 20.11 -5.59 -12.25
C LEU A 45 21.22 -4.83 -11.52
N HIS A 46 20.89 -4.23 -10.38
CA HIS A 46 21.87 -3.56 -9.52
C HIS A 46 22.38 -4.49 -8.42
N THR A 47 23.53 -4.15 -7.83
CA THR A 47 24.20 -4.99 -6.81
C THR A 47 23.31 -5.31 -5.61
N GLU A 48 22.62 -4.32 -5.06
CA GLU A 48 21.73 -4.51 -3.90
C GLU A 48 20.54 -5.44 -4.23
N GLU A 49 20.03 -5.34 -5.45
CA GLU A 49 18.94 -6.18 -5.95
C GLU A 49 19.40 -7.61 -6.19
N ALA A 50 20.64 -7.77 -6.67
CA ALA A 50 21.26 -9.08 -6.84
C ALA A 50 21.40 -9.82 -5.50
N ILE A 51 21.71 -9.10 -4.42
CA ILE A 51 21.73 -9.68 -3.06
C ILE A 51 20.34 -10.20 -2.69
N GLN A 52 19.28 -9.40 -2.85
CA GLN A 52 17.90 -9.81 -2.57
C GLN A 52 17.46 -11.00 -3.44
N GLY A 53 17.81 -10.99 -4.73
CA GLY A 53 17.53 -12.09 -5.65
C GLY A 53 18.28 -13.38 -5.28
N LEU A 54 19.54 -13.29 -4.85
CA LEU A 54 20.32 -14.43 -4.39
C LEU A 54 19.72 -15.02 -3.11
N MET A 55 19.40 -14.16 -2.14
CA MET A 55 18.72 -14.57 -0.91
C MET A 55 17.39 -15.28 -1.19
N ALA A 56 16.58 -14.73 -2.10
CA ALA A 56 15.33 -15.34 -2.51
C ALA A 56 15.51 -16.74 -3.13
N ARG A 57 16.61 -16.97 -3.88
CA ARG A 57 16.95 -18.30 -4.41
C ARG A 57 17.32 -19.28 -3.31
N HIS A 58 18.08 -18.86 -2.30
CA HIS A 58 18.41 -19.69 -1.15
C HIS A 58 17.17 -20.02 -0.31
N ILE A 59 16.29 -19.04 -0.08
CA ILE A 59 15.00 -19.26 0.59
C ILE A 59 14.15 -20.29 -0.17
N ARG A 60 14.10 -20.18 -1.50
CA ARG A 60 13.44 -21.18 -2.35
C ARG A 60 14.05 -22.58 -2.22
N GLY A 61 15.35 -22.68 -1.93
CA GLY A 61 16.07 -23.92 -1.67
C GLY A 61 15.81 -24.52 -0.27
N GLY A 62 15.01 -23.86 0.57
CA GLY A 62 14.69 -24.31 1.92
C GLY A 62 15.54 -23.67 3.02
N GLU A 63 16.39 -22.70 2.70
CA GLU A 63 17.14 -21.96 3.71
C GLU A 63 16.27 -20.92 4.41
N VAL A 64 16.32 -20.87 5.74
CA VAL A 64 15.68 -19.80 6.52
C VAL A 64 16.67 -18.66 6.68
N GLN A 65 16.34 -17.50 6.12
CA GLN A 65 17.17 -16.31 6.27
C GLN A 65 16.44 -15.25 7.10
N LEU A 66 16.92 -14.99 8.32
CA LEU A 66 16.30 -14.00 9.22
C LEU A 66 16.78 -12.57 8.97
N PHE A 67 18.02 -12.43 8.48
CA PHE A 67 18.65 -11.13 8.22
C PHE A 67 19.21 -11.05 6.80
N THR A 68 19.21 -9.84 6.25
CA THR A 68 19.85 -9.55 4.96
C THR A 68 21.35 -9.81 5.06
N TYR A 69 21.93 -10.39 4.01
CA TYR A 69 23.36 -10.71 4.00
C TYR A 69 24.23 -9.47 4.26
N GLY A 70 25.11 -9.59 5.27
CA GLY A 70 25.98 -8.51 5.71
C GLY A 70 25.30 -7.44 6.58
N LEU A 71 23.97 -7.51 6.79
CA LEU A 71 23.18 -6.50 7.50
C LEU A 71 22.31 -7.15 8.58
N SER A 72 22.89 -7.38 9.76
CA SER A 72 22.22 -8.04 10.90
C SER A 72 21.05 -7.26 11.52
N TYR A 73 20.83 -6.02 11.10
CA TYR A 73 19.70 -5.20 11.56
C TYR A 73 18.55 -5.16 10.56
N LEU A 74 18.76 -5.68 9.34
CA LEU A 74 17.80 -5.57 8.25
C LEU A 74 17.11 -6.91 8.04
N GLY A 75 15.78 -6.93 8.17
CA GLY A 75 14.97 -8.13 7.97
C GLY A 75 14.97 -8.63 6.52
N THR A 76 14.27 -9.74 6.29
CA THR A 76 14.26 -10.47 5.01
C THR A 76 12.87 -10.60 4.40
N LEU A 77 11.91 -9.78 4.84
CA LEU A 77 10.53 -9.84 4.37
C LEU A 77 10.46 -9.73 2.83
N GLN A 78 11.20 -8.77 2.25
CA GLN A 78 11.32 -8.64 0.80
C GLN A 78 11.83 -9.90 0.13
N ALA A 79 12.93 -10.48 0.65
CA ALA A 79 13.52 -11.68 0.08
C ALA A 79 12.55 -12.87 0.10
N HIS A 80 11.72 -13.00 1.14
CA HIS A 80 10.68 -14.03 1.21
C HIS A 80 9.55 -13.77 0.21
N TRP A 81 9.11 -12.52 0.06
CA TRP A 81 8.14 -12.13 -0.97
C TRP A 81 8.65 -12.44 -2.38
N ILE A 82 9.89 -12.07 -2.67
CA ILE A 82 10.57 -12.37 -3.95
C ILE A 82 10.71 -13.89 -4.13
N ALA A 83 11.05 -14.65 -3.09
CA ALA A 83 11.15 -16.10 -3.15
C ALA A 83 9.81 -16.73 -3.55
N LEU A 84 8.69 -16.26 -2.99
CA LEU A 84 7.35 -16.68 -3.40
C LEU A 84 7.10 -16.35 -4.88
N CYS A 85 7.44 -15.15 -5.35
CA CYS A 85 7.33 -14.80 -6.76
C CYS A 85 8.22 -15.69 -7.65
N PHE A 86 9.43 -16.05 -7.21
CA PHE A 86 10.33 -16.95 -7.94
C PHE A 86 9.82 -18.39 -8.01
N VAL A 87 9.03 -18.84 -7.04
CA VAL A 87 8.32 -20.12 -7.11
C VAL A 87 7.23 -20.07 -8.18
N LEU A 88 6.45 -18.99 -8.23
CA LEU A 88 5.29 -18.86 -9.11
C LEU A 88 5.65 -18.55 -10.57
N PHE A 89 6.65 -17.69 -10.80
CA PHE A 89 6.95 -17.12 -12.12
C PHE A 89 8.37 -17.43 -12.60
N GLY A 90 9.16 -18.16 -11.81
CA GLY A 90 10.56 -18.46 -12.10
C GLY A 90 11.51 -17.35 -11.65
N SER A 91 12.81 -17.67 -11.59
CA SER A 91 13.83 -16.71 -11.13
C SER A 91 14.40 -15.92 -12.31
N SER A 92 14.04 -14.64 -12.40
CA SER A 92 14.56 -13.70 -13.40
C SER A 92 14.64 -12.28 -12.84
N VAL A 93 15.42 -11.41 -13.49
CA VAL A 93 15.50 -9.98 -13.13
C VAL A 93 14.13 -9.30 -13.26
N ALA A 94 13.36 -9.66 -14.29
CA ALA A 94 12.02 -9.13 -14.49
C ALA A 94 11.10 -9.48 -13.31
N VAL A 95 11.07 -10.75 -12.89
CA VAL A 95 10.24 -11.18 -11.75
C VAL A 95 10.67 -10.49 -10.46
N LEU A 96 11.98 -10.31 -10.24
CA LEU A 96 12.52 -9.60 -9.09
C LEU A 96 12.04 -8.14 -9.02
N LYS A 97 12.16 -7.39 -10.14
CA LYS A 97 11.75 -5.99 -10.23
C LYS A 97 10.23 -5.84 -10.10
N TRP A 98 9.47 -6.73 -10.74
CA TRP A 98 8.01 -6.71 -10.66
C TRP A 98 7.47 -7.15 -9.29
N ALA A 99 8.17 -8.02 -8.57
CA ALA A 99 7.82 -8.34 -7.18
C ALA A 99 7.84 -7.08 -6.30
N ALA A 100 8.91 -6.26 -6.39
CA ALA A 100 8.99 -4.97 -5.73
C ALA A 100 7.94 -3.97 -6.26
N GLY A 101 7.74 -3.93 -7.58
CA GLY A 101 6.74 -3.09 -8.21
C GLY A 101 5.31 -3.37 -7.72
N VAL A 102 4.94 -4.64 -7.55
CA VAL A 102 3.64 -5.04 -6.99
C VAL A 102 3.57 -4.74 -5.49
N GLU A 103 4.64 -5.04 -4.75
CA GLU A 103 4.74 -4.72 -3.32
C GLU A 103 4.50 -3.23 -3.04
N SER A 104 4.96 -2.35 -3.92
CA SER A 104 4.76 -0.90 -3.80
C SER A 104 3.29 -0.45 -3.80
N LEU A 105 2.36 -1.28 -4.29
CA LEU A 105 0.92 -1.01 -4.18
C LEU A 105 0.47 -0.98 -2.72
N LEU A 106 1.16 -1.66 -1.81
CA LEU A 106 0.92 -1.57 -0.38
C LEU A 106 1.13 -0.13 0.12
N LEU A 107 2.17 0.55 -0.36
CA LEU A 107 2.43 1.95 0.00
C LEU A 107 1.35 2.89 -0.58
N VAL A 108 0.92 2.64 -1.82
CA VAL A 108 -0.20 3.40 -2.44
C VAL A 108 -1.47 3.24 -1.61
N ALA A 109 -1.80 2.02 -1.19
CA ALA A 109 -2.95 1.73 -0.35
C ALA A 109 -2.82 2.34 1.06
N ALA A 110 -1.63 2.26 1.67
CA ALA A 110 -1.36 2.84 2.99
C ALA A 110 -1.55 4.36 2.98
N ASN A 111 -0.98 5.05 1.99
CA ASN A 111 -1.12 6.51 1.85
C ASN A 111 -2.56 6.93 1.55
N TYR A 112 -3.30 6.16 0.73
CA TYR A 112 -4.74 6.36 0.52
C TYR A 112 -5.51 6.33 1.85
N LEU A 113 -5.31 5.27 2.65
CA LEU A 113 -6.03 5.07 3.90
C LEU A 113 -5.66 6.12 4.95
N LEU A 114 -4.36 6.41 5.07
CA LEU A 114 -3.84 7.38 6.03
C LEU A 114 -4.35 8.79 5.72
N ALA A 115 -4.20 9.26 4.49
CA ALA A 115 -4.66 10.60 4.09
C ALA A 115 -6.18 10.74 4.25
N ARG A 116 -6.93 9.69 3.92
CA ARG A 116 -8.38 9.66 4.13
C ARG A 116 -8.76 9.78 5.60
N GLU A 117 -8.06 9.09 6.50
CA GLU A 117 -8.36 9.17 7.94
C GLU A 117 -7.96 10.53 8.54
N VAL A 118 -6.83 11.09 8.13
CA VAL A 118 -6.39 12.42 8.57
C VAL A 118 -7.38 13.50 8.12
N ALA A 119 -7.76 13.53 6.85
CA ALA A 119 -8.70 14.51 6.33
C ALA A 119 -10.09 14.41 6.99
N ARG A 120 -10.58 13.18 7.23
CA ARG A 120 -11.85 12.98 7.96
C ARG A 120 -11.81 13.56 9.37
N ARG A 121 -10.69 13.40 10.07
CA ARG A 121 -10.49 13.94 11.43
C ARG A 121 -10.51 15.47 11.42
N THR A 122 -9.80 16.10 10.51
CA THR A 122 -9.74 17.57 10.42
C THR A 122 -11.07 18.18 10.01
N SER A 123 -11.82 17.52 9.12
CA SER A 123 -13.11 18.01 8.63
C SER A 123 -14.31 17.62 9.50
N GLY A 124 -14.13 16.85 10.58
CA GLY A 124 -15.21 16.38 11.45
C GLY A 124 -16.19 15.40 10.78
N GLU A 125 -15.78 14.73 9.70
CA GLU A 125 -16.65 13.87 8.90
C GLU A 125 -16.99 12.56 9.62
N ALA A 126 -18.22 12.05 9.40
CA ALA A 126 -18.67 10.78 9.98
C ALA A 126 -17.84 9.57 9.48
N PRO A 127 -17.71 8.48 10.27
CA PRO A 127 -16.82 7.35 9.98
C PRO A 127 -17.05 6.64 8.63
N TYR A 128 -18.26 6.72 8.08
CA TYR A 128 -18.70 5.93 6.93
C TYR A 128 -18.80 6.70 5.60
N GLY A 129 -18.39 7.96 5.53
CA GLY A 129 -18.26 8.64 4.25
C GLY A 129 -18.39 10.14 4.34
N GLY A 130 -17.34 10.82 3.90
CA GLY A 130 -17.37 12.25 3.63
C GLY A 130 -16.50 12.54 2.40
N PRO A 131 -16.90 13.52 1.58
CA PRO A 131 -16.27 13.77 0.28
C PRO A 131 -14.83 14.27 0.42
N HIS A 132 -14.47 14.97 1.51
CA HIS A 132 -13.12 15.51 1.68
C HIS A 132 -12.11 14.41 1.97
N GLY A 133 -12.46 13.48 2.87
CA GLY A 133 -11.61 12.32 3.14
C GLY A 133 -11.31 11.49 1.90
N GLU A 134 -12.32 11.22 1.08
CA GLU A 134 -12.15 10.41 -0.13
C GLU A 134 -11.29 11.08 -1.18
N ARG A 135 -11.51 12.39 -1.42
CA ARG A 135 -10.68 13.17 -2.33
C ARG A 135 -9.23 13.22 -1.85
N ALA A 136 -8.99 13.49 -0.57
CA ALA A 136 -7.65 13.51 0.01
C ALA A 136 -6.94 12.15 -0.13
N GLY A 137 -7.64 11.05 0.16
CA GLY A 137 -7.13 9.70 -0.04
C GLY A 137 -6.76 9.43 -1.49
N LEU A 138 -7.65 9.73 -2.44
CA LEU A 138 -7.40 9.50 -3.87
C LEU A 138 -6.24 10.36 -4.38
N ILE A 139 -6.14 11.62 -3.96
CA ILE A 139 -5.02 12.50 -4.31
C ILE A 139 -3.72 11.93 -3.78
N ALA A 140 -3.66 11.51 -2.51
CA ALA A 140 -2.46 10.89 -1.92
C ALA A 140 -2.08 9.58 -2.64
N ALA A 141 -3.07 8.77 -3.01
CA ALA A 141 -2.87 7.54 -3.77
C ALA A 141 -2.29 7.84 -5.16
N LEU A 142 -2.85 8.81 -5.88
CA LEU A 142 -2.37 9.24 -7.20
C LEU A 142 -0.94 9.81 -7.11
N LEU A 143 -0.68 10.66 -6.12
CA LEU A 143 0.66 11.19 -5.87
C LEU A 143 1.66 10.11 -5.44
N THR A 144 1.23 8.98 -4.89
CA THR A 144 2.13 7.85 -4.58
C THR A 144 2.28 6.91 -5.78
N ALA A 145 1.21 6.74 -6.57
CA ALA A 145 1.16 5.89 -7.74
C ALA A 145 2.02 6.46 -8.88
N VAL A 146 1.86 7.76 -9.14
CA VAL A 146 2.52 8.48 -10.23
C VAL A 146 3.76 9.22 -9.72
N GLY A 147 3.65 9.85 -8.55
CA GLY A 147 4.67 10.53 -7.74
C GLY A 147 5.84 11.26 -8.40
N PRO A 148 6.72 11.89 -7.61
CA PRO A 148 8.01 12.27 -8.12
C PRO A 148 8.72 11.02 -8.64
N LEU A 149 9.29 11.10 -9.84
CA LEU A 149 9.95 9.99 -10.56
C LEU A 149 10.86 9.16 -9.65
N TYR A 150 11.56 9.82 -8.73
CA TYR A 150 12.40 9.20 -7.72
C TYR A 150 11.67 8.09 -6.93
N LEU A 151 10.46 8.35 -6.40
CA LEU A 151 9.73 7.34 -5.62
C LEU A 151 9.29 6.16 -6.48
N VAL A 152 8.92 6.40 -7.74
CA VAL A 152 8.52 5.33 -8.65
C VAL A 152 9.70 4.45 -9.03
N GLN A 153 10.84 5.07 -9.38
CA GLN A 153 12.08 4.37 -9.68
C GLN A 153 12.52 3.53 -8.49
N TRP A 154 12.53 4.11 -7.28
CA TRP A 154 12.91 3.41 -6.06
C TRP A 154 11.97 2.26 -5.71
N SER A 155 10.67 2.38 -6.05
CA SER A 155 9.70 1.32 -5.79
C SER A 155 9.89 0.05 -6.64
N LEU A 156 10.71 0.12 -7.69
CA LEU A 156 11.08 -1.03 -8.52
C LEU A 156 12.40 -1.69 -8.08
N ARG A 157 13.10 -1.10 -7.12
CA ARG A 157 14.43 -1.54 -6.69
C ARG A 157 14.33 -2.28 -5.35
N PRO A 158 14.33 -3.63 -5.33
CA PRO A 158 14.35 -4.38 -4.08
C PRO A 158 15.70 -4.19 -3.39
N GLN A 159 15.70 -3.43 -2.31
CA GLN A 159 16.89 -3.04 -1.55
C GLN A 159 16.89 -3.58 -0.11
N GLY A 160 15.93 -4.45 0.23
CA GLY A 160 15.86 -5.12 1.51
C GLY A 160 15.02 -4.39 2.56
N GLY A 161 13.77 -4.08 2.27
CA GLY A 161 12.85 -3.66 3.35
C GLY A 161 12.45 -2.20 3.40
N HIS A 162 13.08 -1.31 2.62
CA HIS A 162 12.80 0.13 2.70
C HIS A 162 11.34 0.47 2.36
N LEU A 163 10.80 -0.19 1.34
CA LEU A 163 9.43 0.04 0.92
C LEU A 163 8.44 -0.51 1.95
N GLU A 164 8.75 -1.67 2.51
CA GLU A 164 7.95 -2.34 3.52
C GLU A 164 7.92 -1.53 4.80
N VAL A 165 9.06 -1.00 5.26
CA VAL A 165 9.11 -0.11 6.42
C VAL A 165 8.24 1.13 6.19
N ALA A 166 8.32 1.76 5.00
CA ALA A 166 7.48 2.90 4.68
C ALA A 166 5.98 2.54 4.69
N ALA A 167 5.60 1.45 4.02
CA ALA A 167 4.21 1.01 3.94
C ALA A 167 3.65 0.60 5.31
N LEU A 168 4.40 -0.22 6.07
CA LEU A 168 4.01 -0.67 7.40
C LEU A 168 3.92 0.49 8.39
N SER A 169 4.83 1.46 8.33
CA SER A 169 4.76 2.66 9.18
C SER A 169 3.50 3.47 8.88
N ALA A 170 3.16 3.65 7.60
CA ALA A 170 1.93 4.33 7.19
C ALA A 170 0.67 3.58 7.62
N PHE A 171 0.64 2.24 7.49
CA PHE A 171 -0.47 1.41 7.99
C PHE A 171 -0.60 1.47 9.52
N ALA A 172 0.52 1.37 10.25
CA ALA A 172 0.54 1.45 11.70
C ALA A 172 0.01 2.80 12.17
N PHE A 173 0.43 3.89 11.52
CA PHE A 173 -0.07 5.22 11.86
C PHE A 173 -1.56 5.39 11.54
N TRP A 174 -2.02 4.90 10.39
CA TRP A 174 -3.44 4.84 10.06
C TRP A 174 -4.25 4.07 11.11
N ALA A 175 -3.76 2.89 11.54
CA ALA A 175 -4.41 2.06 12.54
C ALA A 175 -4.47 2.76 13.91
N LEU A 176 -3.40 3.44 14.31
CA LEU A 176 -3.35 4.25 15.54
C LEU A 176 -4.39 5.37 15.52
N LEU A 177 -4.47 6.13 14.42
CA LEU A 177 -5.49 7.18 14.25
C LEU A 177 -6.90 6.57 14.30
N ARG A 178 -7.10 5.39 13.73
CA ARG A 178 -8.40 4.73 13.83
C ARG A 178 -8.72 4.29 15.26
N ALA A 179 -7.75 3.75 15.99
CA ALA A 179 -7.91 3.27 17.37
C ALA A 179 -8.30 4.40 18.33
N ILE A 180 -7.58 5.53 18.29
CA ILE A 180 -7.83 6.69 19.17
C ILE A 180 -9.28 7.20 19.04
N ARG A 181 -9.88 7.11 17.84
CA ARG A 181 -11.27 7.53 17.61
C ARG A 181 -12.28 6.65 18.35
N HIS A 182 -12.00 5.36 18.52
CA HIS A 182 -12.89 4.45 19.23
C HIS A 182 -12.86 4.69 20.75
N THR A 183 -11.70 5.08 21.30
CA THR A 183 -11.54 5.32 22.74
C THR A 183 -12.21 6.63 23.20
N GLY A 184 -12.30 7.64 22.34
CA GLY A 184 -13.00 8.91 22.65
C GLY A 184 -14.52 8.84 22.77
N ARG A 185 -15.12 7.65 22.68
CA ARG A 185 -16.58 7.40 22.83
C ARG A 185 -16.98 6.71 24.13
N MET A 186 -16.07 6.56 25.10
CA MET A 186 -16.46 5.95 26.38
C MET A 186 -17.48 6.84 27.11
N PRO A 187 -18.63 6.30 27.55
CA PRO A 187 -19.62 7.07 28.29
C PRO A 187 -18.99 7.60 29.57
N VAL A 188 -19.07 8.92 29.76
CA VAL A 188 -18.72 9.55 31.03
C VAL A 188 -19.61 8.91 32.10
N PRO A 189 -19.05 8.31 33.17
CA PRO A 189 -19.87 7.75 34.23
C PRO A 189 -20.75 8.87 34.82
N PRO A 190 -22.03 8.60 35.11
CA PRO A 190 -22.91 9.61 35.69
C PRO A 190 -22.30 10.14 36.99
N PRO A 191 -22.51 11.44 37.32
CA PRO A 191 -22.01 12.01 38.56
C PRO A 191 -22.55 11.17 39.73
N ARG A 192 -21.64 10.75 40.61
CA ARG A 192 -22.03 10.07 41.85
C ARG A 192 -22.83 11.08 42.68
N ALA A 193 -24.09 10.73 42.96
CA ALA A 193 -24.96 11.48 43.88
C ALA A 193 -24.45 11.38 45.32
#